data_AF-A0A4R9I7W3-F1
#
_entry.id   AF-A0A4R9I7W3-F1
#
_cell.length_a   1.000
_cell.length_b   1.000
_cell.length_c   1.000
_cell.angle_alpha   90.00
_cell.angle_beta   90.00
_cell.angle_gamma   90.00
#
_symmetry.space_group_name_H-M   'P 1'
#
loop_
_entity.id
_entity.type
_entity.pdbx_description
1 polymer ?
#
loop_
_entity_poly.entity_id
_entity_poly.type
_entity_poly.pdbx_seq_one_letter_code
_entity_poly.pdbx_strand_id
1 'polypeptide(L)'
;MKSLQNKTKLIILLGLVAGLTLQCEKKDDDKDTTLLIGLAALTTSSGDCSVSASGKATINTWTTDITGTTGATLSKLGSVPIVGHTTAAMKLTSDASTTLTVNGSAFIIVYKATACPLTTDNIAATPANFSITGATDSNSEFPSSYKITNQTATLTFNGTSGAGGYYVFIYAIPRNGQSAAVTYTFTP
;
A
#
# COMPACT_ATOMS: atom_id res chain seq x y z
N MET A 1 -39.15 -8.09 -20.78
CA MET A 1 -37.96 -7.21 -20.71
C MET A 1 -36.69 -7.88 -20.11
N LYS A 2 -36.68 -9.18 -19.77
CA LYS A 2 -35.47 -9.88 -19.25
C LYS A 2 -34.59 -10.56 -20.31
N SER A 3 -35.05 -10.66 -21.56
CA SER A 3 -34.32 -11.34 -22.65
C SER A 3 -33.29 -10.42 -23.34
N LEU A 4 -33.52 -9.11 -23.41
CA LEU A 4 -32.58 -8.17 -24.04
C LEU A 4 -31.32 -7.94 -23.20
N GLN A 5 -31.42 -7.86 -21.86
CA GLN A 5 -30.26 -7.64 -20.98
C GLN A 5 -29.23 -8.77 -21.03
N ASN A 6 -29.67 -10.03 -21.20
CA ASN A 6 -28.74 -11.15 -21.35
C ASN A 6 -28.07 -11.20 -22.73
N LYS A 7 -28.74 -10.68 -23.77
CA LYS A 7 -28.18 -10.61 -25.13
C LYS A 7 -27.09 -9.53 -25.23
N THR A 8 -27.23 -8.39 -24.55
CA THR A 8 -26.21 -7.34 -24.56
C THR A 8 -24.93 -7.78 -23.84
N LYS A 9 -25.03 -8.52 -22.73
CA LYS A 9 -23.87 -9.10 -22.04
C LYS A 9 -23.14 -10.14 -22.91
N LEU A 10 -23.90 -10.94 -23.66
CA LEU A 10 -23.34 -11.93 -24.59
C LEU A 10 -22.61 -11.24 -25.75
N ILE A 11 -23.15 -10.13 -26.27
CA ILE A 11 -22.52 -9.36 -27.37
C ILE A 11 -21.24 -8.66 -26.90
N ILE A 12 -21.19 -8.14 -25.67
CA ILE A 12 -19.97 -7.55 -25.10
C ILE A 12 -18.89 -8.63 -24.90
N LEU A 13 -19.29 -9.82 -24.42
CA LEU A 13 -18.36 -10.93 -24.22
C LEU A 13 -17.86 -11.50 -25.57
N LEU A 14 -18.73 -11.66 -26.57
CA LEU A 14 -18.34 -12.08 -27.91
C LEU A 14 -17.47 -11.02 -28.62
N GLY A 15 -17.72 -9.73 -28.39
CA GLY A 15 -16.87 -8.64 -28.90
C GLY A 15 -15.47 -8.67 -28.28
N LEU A 16 -15.37 -8.98 -26.98
CA LEU A 16 -14.08 -9.08 -26.28
C LEU A 16 -13.28 -10.31 -26.75
N VAL A 17 -13.95 -11.45 -26.98
CA VAL A 17 -13.31 -12.68 -27.48
C VAL A 17 -12.92 -12.55 -28.96
N ALA A 18 -13.76 -11.93 -29.80
CA ALA A 18 -13.44 -11.68 -31.21
C ALA A 18 -12.27 -10.68 -31.37
N GLY A 19 -12.17 -9.69 -30.47
CA GLY A 19 -11.03 -8.76 -30.41
C GLY A 19 -9.70 -9.43 -30.06
N LEU A 20 -9.73 -10.47 -29.22
CA LEU A 20 -8.54 -11.26 -28.86
C LEU A 20 -8.10 -12.25 -29.95
N THR A 21 -9.03 -12.71 -30.81
CA THR A 21 -8.71 -13.70 -31.86
C THR A 21 -8.29 -13.07 -33.20
N LEU A 22 -8.59 -11.79 -33.45
CA LEU A 22 -8.23 -11.09 -34.70
C LEU A 22 -6.91 -10.30 -34.63
N GLN A 23 -6.21 -10.32 -33.49
CA GLN A 23 -4.87 -9.71 -33.35
C GLN A 23 -3.71 -10.71 -33.46
N CYS A 24 -3.96 -11.89 -34.03
CA CYS A 24 -2.93 -12.90 -34.32
C CYS A 24 -2.48 -12.89 -35.79
N GLU A 25 -2.58 -11.76 -36.49
CA GLU A 25 -1.77 -11.52 -37.68
C GLU A 25 -0.71 -10.45 -37.37
N LYS A 26 0.54 -10.87 -37.56
CA LYS A 26 1.76 -10.14 -37.28
C LYS A 26 1.71 -8.71 -37.84
N LYS A 27 1.79 -7.75 -36.93
CA LYS A 27 2.54 -6.53 -37.17
C LYS A 27 3.33 -6.22 -35.90
N ASP A 28 4.64 -6.33 -36.02
CA ASP A 28 5.58 -5.79 -35.05
C ASP A 28 5.23 -4.31 -34.83
N ASP A 29 4.84 -3.96 -33.60
CA ASP A 29 5.03 -2.63 -32.94
C ASP A 29 4.11 -2.35 -31.74
N ASP A 30 3.28 -3.29 -31.26
CA ASP A 30 2.36 -3.04 -30.11
C ASP A 30 2.77 -3.72 -28.79
N LYS A 31 4.02 -3.51 -28.35
CA LYS A 31 4.40 -3.83 -26.95
C LYS A 31 3.91 -2.80 -25.94
N ASP A 32 3.61 -1.57 -26.38
CA ASP A 32 3.28 -0.46 -25.49
C ASP A 32 1.80 -0.45 -25.06
N THR A 33 0.86 -0.85 -25.91
CA THR A 33 -0.58 -0.83 -25.61
C THR A 33 -1.00 -1.91 -24.60
N THR A 34 -0.40 -3.10 -24.66
CA THR A 34 -0.64 -4.17 -23.69
C THR A 34 -0.02 -3.85 -22.32
N LEU A 35 1.14 -3.18 -22.32
CA LEU A 35 1.78 -2.63 -21.11
C LEU A 35 0.96 -1.47 -20.54
N LEU A 36 0.41 -0.58 -21.37
CA LEU A 36 -0.45 0.53 -20.94
C LEU A 36 -1.75 0.06 -20.28
N ILE A 37 -2.39 -1.01 -20.78
CA ILE A 37 -3.60 -1.58 -20.16
C ILE A 37 -3.26 -2.25 -18.82
N GLY A 38 -2.09 -2.91 -18.72
CA GLY A 38 -1.57 -3.42 -17.45
C GLY A 38 -1.15 -2.31 -16.46
N LEU A 39 -0.66 -1.18 -16.96
CA LEU A 39 -0.26 -0.01 -16.17
C LEU A 39 -1.49 0.77 -15.67
N ALA A 40 -2.55 0.85 -16.48
CA ALA A 40 -3.84 1.36 -16.06
C ALA A 40 -4.49 0.45 -15.01
N ALA A 41 -4.32 -0.87 -15.09
CA ALA A 41 -4.78 -1.78 -14.04
C ALA A 41 -4.03 -1.54 -12.71
N LEU A 42 -2.73 -1.20 -12.75
CA LEU A 42 -1.92 -0.85 -11.58
C LEU A 42 -2.34 0.50 -10.95
N THR A 43 -2.85 1.46 -11.72
CA THR A 43 -3.40 2.72 -11.20
C THR A 43 -4.85 2.61 -10.72
N THR A 44 -5.57 1.54 -11.08
CA THR A 44 -6.98 1.33 -10.69
C THR A 44 -7.19 0.57 -9.37
N SER A 45 -6.13 0.30 -8.58
CA SER A 45 -6.34 -0.17 -7.21
C SER A 45 -7.18 0.86 -6.45
N SER A 46 -8.39 0.45 -6.02
CA SER A 46 -9.27 1.28 -5.21
C SER A 46 -8.58 1.62 -3.89
N GLY A 47 -8.53 2.89 -3.54
CA GLY A 47 -7.94 3.39 -2.31
C GLY A 47 -8.21 4.88 -2.18
N ASP A 48 -8.31 5.38 -0.95
CA ASP A 48 -8.48 6.80 -0.65
C ASP A 48 -7.14 7.55 -0.49
N CYS A 49 -6.03 6.81 -0.53
CA CYS A 49 -4.69 7.36 -0.39
C CYS A 49 -3.75 6.83 -1.47
N SER A 50 -3.04 7.73 -2.12
CA SER A 50 -1.98 7.41 -3.07
C SER A 50 -0.62 7.56 -2.39
N VAL A 51 0.23 6.53 -2.48
CA VAL A 51 1.53 6.46 -1.80
C VAL A 51 2.64 6.25 -2.81
N SER A 52 3.56 7.20 -2.86
CA SER A 52 4.75 7.15 -3.70
C SER A 52 5.99 6.98 -2.83
N ALA A 53 6.72 5.89 -3.06
CA ALA A 53 8.05 5.66 -2.51
C ALA A 53 9.10 5.85 -3.62
N SER A 54 10.27 6.39 -3.29
CA SER A 54 11.28 6.76 -4.28
C SER A 54 11.65 5.58 -5.18
N GLY A 55 11.68 5.81 -6.50
CA GLY A 55 12.05 4.79 -7.48
C GLY A 55 11.09 3.61 -7.59
N LYS A 56 9.89 3.70 -7.00
CA LYS A 56 8.84 2.68 -7.06
C LYS A 56 7.55 3.26 -7.65
N ALA A 57 6.74 2.39 -8.23
CA ALA A 57 5.43 2.78 -8.73
C ALA A 57 4.54 3.28 -7.59
N THR A 58 3.69 4.25 -7.88
CA THR A 58 2.69 4.75 -6.93
C THR A 58 1.68 3.66 -6.60
N ILE A 59 1.41 3.46 -5.31
CA ILE A 59 0.48 2.47 -4.78
C ILE A 59 -0.74 3.19 -4.23
N ASN A 60 -1.92 2.86 -4.74
CA ASN A 60 -3.18 3.31 -4.15
C ASN A 60 -3.64 2.31 -3.08
N THR A 61 -3.87 2.81 -1.86
CA THR A 61 -4.21 2.02 -0.68
C THR A 61 -5.33 2.68 0.13
N TRP A 62 -5.87 1.96 1.10
CA TRP A 62 -6.88 2.47 2.01
C TRP A 62 -6.27 3.00 3.30
N THR A 63 -6.82 4.10 3.78
CA THR A 63 -6.46 4.72 5.03
C THR A 63 -7.27 4.13 6.17
N THR A 64 -6.60 3.87 7.29
CA THR A 64 -7.23 3.57 8.59
C THR A 64 -6.87 4.70 9.55
N ASP A 65 -7.88 5.41 10.04
CA ASP A 65 -7.69 6.44 11.06
C ASP A 65 -7.46 5.78 12.43
N ILE A 66 -6.37 6.17 13.09
CA ILE A 66 -5.99 5.70 14.41
C ILE A 66 -6.28 6.81 15.42
N THR A 67 -7.16 6.52 16.38
CA THR A 67 -7.60 7.48 17.41
C THR A 67 -7.51 6.87 18.79
N GLY A 68 -6.84 7.53 19.74
CA GLY A 68 -6.66 7.01 21.10
C GLY A 68 -5.93 5.67 21.14
N THR A 69 -5.89 5.01 22.30
CA THR A 69 -5.27 3.68 22.42
C THR A 69 -6.08 2.65 21.62
N THR A 70 -5.53 2.16 20.52
CA THR A 70 -6.23 1.26 19.59
C THR A 70 -5.31 0.13 19.17
N GLY A 71 -5.78 -1.12 19.27
CA GLY A 71 -5.10 -2.28 18.71
C GLY A 71 -6.04 -3.08 17.82
N ALA A 72 -5.59 -3.46 16.63
CA ALA A 72 -6.38 -4.21 15.67
C ALA A 72 -5.51 -4.96 14.65
N THR A 73 -6.15 -5.81 13.85
CA THR A 73 -5.61 -6.21 12.54
C THR A 73 -5.97 -5.14 11.53
N LEU A 74 -5.09 -4.87 10.56
CA LEU A 74 -5.40 -3.94 9.46
C LEU A 74 -6.72 -4.34 8.78
N SER A 75 -7.74 -3.47 8.90
CA SER A 75 -9.13 -3.78 8.55
C SER A 75 -9.47 -3.47 7.09
N LYS A 76 -8.74 -2.53 6.47
CA LYS A 76 -8.85 -2.20 5.06
C LYS A 76 -7.52 -2.45 4.38
N LEU A 77 -7.52 -3.39 3.45
CA LEU A 77 -6.34 -3.81 2.71
C LEU A 77 -6.51 -3.42 1.25
N GLY A 78 -5.57 -2.64 0.71
CA GLY A 78 -5.38 -2.53 -0.74
C GLY A 78 -4.58 -3.74 -1.23
N SER A 79 -4.86 -4.22 -2.44
CA SER A 79 -4.06 -5.29 -3.04
C SER A 79 -3.34 -4.79 -4.28
N VAL A 80 -2.03 -5.05 -4.37
CA VAL A 80 -1.32 -4.86 -5.64
C VAL A 80 -1.80 -5.96 -6.60
N PRO A 81 -2.40 -5.61 -7.76
CA PRO A 81 -2.85 -6.60 -8.73
C PRO A 81 -1.75 -7.59 -9.09
N ILE A 82 -2.13 -8.84 -9.42
CA ILE A 82 -1.25 -9.94 -9.88
C ILE A 82 -0.43 -10.62 -8.77
N VAL A 83 0.06 -9.90 -7.76
CA VAL A 83 0.97 -10.47 -6.73
C VAL A 83 0.35 -10.62 -5.34
N GLY A 84 -0.87 -10.12 -5.13
CA GLY A 84 -1.61 -10.34 -3.87
C GLY A 84 -0.97 -9.69 -2.64
N HIS A 85 -0.07 -8.73 -2.84
CA HIS A 85 0.53 -7.99 -1.73
C HIS A 85 -0.52 -7.15 -1.04
N THR A 86 -0.43 -7.08 0.27
CA THR A 86 -1.37 -6.39 1.14
C THR A 86 -0.77 -5.05 1.54
N THR A 87 -1.55 -3.98 1.36
CA THR A 87 -1.10 -2.61 1.64
C THR A 87 -2.11 -1.89 2.51
N ALA A 88 -1.63 -1.02 3.40
CA ALA A 88 -2.48 -0.12 4.17
C ALA A 88 -1.72 1.16 4.55
N ALA A 89 -2.43 2.26 4.73
CA ALA A 89 -1.91 3.46 5.35
C ALA A 89 -2.62 3.71 6.69
N MET A 90 -1.87 3.85 7.77
CA MET A 90 -2.43 4.20 9.08
C MET A 90 -2.22 5.69 9.33
N LYS A 91 -3.30 6.45 9.43
CA LYS A 91 -3.25 7.87 9.77
C LYS A 91 -3.31 8.01 11.28
N LEU A 92 -2.33 8.70 11.87
CA LEU A 92 -2.26 8.92 13.31
C LEU A 92 -1.85 10.35 13.62
N THR A 93 -2.19 10.79 14.83
CA THR A 93 -1.67 12.04 15.41
C THR A 93 -0.81 11.66 16.61
N SER A 94 0.45 12.05 16.57
CA SER A 94 1.43 11.79 17.63
C SER A 94 1.56 13.01 18.55
N ASP A 95 1.70 12.76 19.84
CA ASP A 95 1.94 13.77 20.88
C ASP A 95 3.43 13.93 21.26
N ALA A 96 4.34 13.33 20.48
CA ALA A 96 5.79 13.25 20.74
C ALA A 96 6.26 12.27 21.83
N SER A 97 5.35 11.46 22.38
CA SER A 97 5.65 10.27 23.19
C SER A 97 4.95 9.00 22.67
N THR A 98 4.06 9.18 21.71
CA THR A 98 3.31 8.13 21.04
C THR A 98 4.16 6.97 20.55
N THR A 99 3.64 5.76 20.78
CA THR A 99 4.24 4.50 20.33
C THR A 99 3.27 3.74 19.43
N LEU A 100 3.82 3.19 18.33
CA LEU A 100 3.14 2.27 17.45
C LEU A 100 3.91 0.96 17.41
N THR A 101 3.29 -0.10 17.87
CA THR A 101 3.81 -1.46 17.79
C THR A 101 3.18 -2.15 16.58
N VAL A 102 3.98 -2.75 15.73
CA VAL A 102 3.56 -3.49 14.53
C VAL A 102 4.11 -4.91 14.61
N ASN A 103 3.27 -5.91 14.41
CA ASN A 103 3.66 -7.32 14.43
C ASN A 103 3.31 -8.00 13.10
N GLY A 104 4.27 -8.75 12.55
CA GLY A 104 4.09 -9.56 11.35
C GLY A 104 5.31 -9.55 10.43
N SER A 105 5.05 -9.65 9.12
CA SER A 105 6.06 -9.61 8.05
C SER A 105 5.69 -8.54 7.02
N ALA A 106 6.39 -7.42 7.02
CA ALA A 106 6.07 -6.25 6.20
C ALA A 106 7.26 -5.31 6.01
N PHE A 107 7.11 -4.41 5.04
CA PHE A 107 7.90 -3.18 4.93
C PHE A 107 7.08 -2.02 5.49
N ILE A 108 7.75 -1.10 6.18
CA ILE A 108 7.16 0.02 6.90
C ILE A 108 7.82 1.30 6.40
N ILE A 109 7.04 2.27 5.94
CA ILE A 109 7.48 3.65 5.69
C ILE A 109 6.68 4.60 6.56
N VAL A 110 7.35 5.61 7.10
CA VAL A 110 6.71 6.65 7.91
C VAL A 110 6.75 7.97 7.14
N TYR A 111 5.60 8.60 7.03
CA TYR A 111 5.42 9.91 6.43
C TYR A 111 4.93 10.91 7.49
N LYS A 112 5.50 12.11 7.51
CA LYS A 112 5.03 13.23 8.32
C LYS A 112 4.10 14.08 7.47
N ALA A 113 2.80 13.77 7.51
CA ALA A 113 1.77 14.43 6.71
C ALA A 113 0.41 14.36 7.42
N THR A 114 -0.47 15.31 7.14
CA THR A 114 -1.85 15.34 7.66
C THR A 114 -2.89 14.87 6.63
N ALA A 115 -2.52 14.76 5.36
CA ALA A 115 -3.37 14.35 4.25
C ALA A 115 -2.61 13.52 3.21
N CYS A 116 -3.34 12.70 2.45
CA CYS A 116 -2.86 12.06 1.23
C CYS A 116 -3.01 13.02 0.02
N PRO A 117 -2.20 12.89 -1.05
CA PRO A 117 -1.25 11.82 -1.34
C PRO A 117 0.05 11.89 -0.52
N LEU A 118 0.67 10.74 -0.28
CA LEU A 118 1.97 10.60 0.38
C LEU A 118 3.06 10.55 -0.70
N THR A 119 3.97 11.52 -0.65
CA THR A 119 5.10 11.63 -1.59
C THR A 119 6.42 11.49 -0.86
N THR A 120 7.51 11.38 -1.62
CA THR A 120 8.88 11.31 -1.09
C THR A 120 9.26 12.54 -0.26
N ASP A 121 8.64 13.68 -0.52
CA ASP A 121 8.91 14.94 0.20
C ASP A 121 8.39 14.91 1.64
N ASN A 122 7.44 14.02 1.92
CA ASN A 122 6.78 13.91 3.22
C ASN A 122 7.36 12.76 4.06
N ILE A 123 8.46 12.12 3.64
CA ILE A 123 9.07 11.02 4.39
C ILE A 123 9.58 11.55 5.73
N ALA A 124 9.17 10.92 6.82
CA ALA A 124 9.64 11.27 8.16
C ALA A 124 11.10 10.82 8.33
N ALA A 125 11.92 11.69 8.92
CA ALA A 125 13.34 11.42 9.13
C ALA A 125 13.59 10.78 10.50
N THR A 126 14.43 9.75 10.53
CA THR A 126 14.99 9.20 11.77
C THR A 126 16.35 9.85 12.09
N PRO A 127 16.69 10.10 13.37
CA PRO A 127 15.87 9.87 14.57
C PRO A 127 14.95 11.06 14.92
N ALA A 128 14.97 12.13 14.13
CA ALA A 128 14.38 13.43 14.49
C ALA A 128 12.85 13.41 14.63
N ASN A 129 12.13 12.63 13.82
CA ASN A 129 10.68 12.52 13.88
C ASN A 129 10.22 11.27 14.64
N PHE A 130 10.96 10.17 14.49
CA PHE A 130 10.70 8.91 15.15
C PHE A 130 11.97 8.07 15.26
N SER A 131 11.94 7.07 16.12
CA SER A 131 12.87 5.95 16.15
C SER A 131 12.10 4.65 15.94
N ILE A 132 12.79 3.64 15.42
CA ILE A 132 12.21 2.30 15.23
C ILE A 132 13.17 1.26 15.79
N THR A 133 12.61 0.30 16.51
CA THR A 133 13.31 -0.87 17.07
C THR A 133 12.63 -2.14 16.60
N GLY A 134 13.35 -3.26 16.58
CA GLY A 134 12.78 -4.53 16.14
C GLY A 134 12.48 -4.60 14.63
N ALA A 135 13.07 -3.71 13.82
CA ALA A 135 13.06 -3.76 12.37
C ALA A 135 14.48 -3.53 11.82
N THR A 136 14.71 -3.94 10.58
CA THR A 136 15.99 -3.74 9.87
C THR A 136 15.80 -2.71 8.77
N ASP A 137 16.77 -1.83 8.55
CA ASP A 137 16.77 -0.95 7.38
C ASP A 137 16.65 -1.78 6.09
N SER A 138 15.79 -1.34 5.17
CA SER A 138 15.53 -2.03 3.91
C SER A 138 15.60 -1.08 2.72
N ASN A 139 16.37 0.00 2.83
CA ASN A 139 16.47 1.05 1.81
C ASN A 139 16.94 0.52 0.44
N SER A 140 17.70 -0.58 0.42
CA SER A 140 18.15 -1.25 -0.80
C SER A 140 17.05 -2.06 -1.51
N GLU A 141 16.04 -2.56 -0.78
CA GLU A 141 14.91 -3.30 -1.34
C GLU A 141 13.76 -2.34 -1.69
N PHE A 142 13.40 -1.51 -0.70
CA PHE A 142 12.32 -0.52 -0.77
C PHE A 142 12.78 0.78 -0.08
N PRO A 143 13.04 1.86 -0.84
CA PRO A 143 13.65 3.07 -0.29
C PRO A 143 12.87 3.67 0.89
N SER A 144 13.62 4.18 1.86
CA SER A 144 13.12 4.80 3.09
C SER A 144 12.22 3.90 3.94
N SER A 145 12.42 2.58 3.86
CA SER A 145 11.61 1.60 4.58
C SER A 145 12.39 0.76 5.57
N TYR A 146 11.65 0.21 6.52
CA TYR A 146 12.11 -0.76 7.49
C TYR A 146 11.38 -2.07 7.31
N LYS A 147 12.10 -3.18 7.41
CA LYS A 147 11.57 -4.53 7.21
C LYS A 147 11.46 -5.26 8.53
N ILE A 148 10.31 -5.91 8.72
CA ILE A 148 10.05 -6.89 9.77
C ILE A 148 9.80 -8.25 9.13
N THR A 149 10.36 -9.32 9.71
CA THR A 149 10.14 -10.70 9.25
C THR A 149 9.72 -11.57 10.44
N ASN A 150 8.42 -11.83 10.56
CA ASN A 150 7.80 -12.59 11.65
C ASN A 150 8.25 -12.10 13.04
N GLN A 151 8.23 -10.79 13.24
CA GLN A 151 8.70 -10.14 14.45
C GLN A 151 7.87 -8.89 14.75
N THR A 152 8.16 -8.29 15.91
CA THR A 152 7.55 -7.04 16.34
C THR A 152 8.53 -5.89 16.14
N ALA A 153 8.06 -4.81 15.53
CA ALA A 153 8.72 -3.52 15.55
C ALA A 153 7.96 -2.52 16.40
N THR A 154 8.68 -1.65 17.08
CA THR A 154 8.13 -0.53 17.84
C THR A 154 8.67 0.76 17.28
N LEU A 155 7.76 1.60 16.80
CA LEU A 155 8.01 2.98 16.42
C LEU A 155 7.70 3.88 17.61
N THR A 156 8.62 4.76 17.96
CA THR A 156 8.43 5.79 18.98
C THR A 156 8.59 7.14 18.30
N PHE A 157 7.54 7.96 18.32
CA PHE A 157 7.59 9.32 17.78
C PHE A 157 8.23 10.24 18.83
N ASN A 158 9.32 10.92 18.48
CA ASN A 158 10.24 11.50 19.46
C ASN A 158 10.23 13.03 19.47
N GLY A 159 10.08 13.64 20.65
CA GLY A 159 10.38 15.05 20.91
C GLY A 159 9.52 16.04 20.12
N THR A 160 9.79 17.34 20.20
CA THR A 160 8.96 18.39 19.55
C THR A 160 8.79 18.18 18.04
N SER A 161 9.77 17.56 17.39
CA SER A 161 9.74 17.19 15.97
C SER A 161 8.96 15.91 15.66
N GLY A 162 8.60 15.12 16.67
CA GLY A 162 7.77 13.91 16.62
C GLY A 162 6.28 14.16 16.86
N ALA A 163 5.89 15.37 17.27
CA ALA A 163 4.48 15.74 17.38
C ALA A 163 3.86 16.06 16.00
N GLY A 164 2.57 15.80 15.86
CA GLY A 164 1.77 16.16 14.68
C GLY A 164 1.17 14.97 13.93
N GLY A 165 0.76 15.22 12.69
CA GLY A 165 0.14 14.21 11.83
C GLY A 165 1.18 13.32 11.14
N TYR A 166 0.92 12.02 11.17
CA TYR A 166 1.73 11.01 10.49
C TYR A 166 0.85 10.02 9.73
N TYR A 167 1.45 9.43 8.69
CA TYR A 167 0.96 8.23 8.05
C TYR A 167 2.04 7.15 8.14
N VAL A 168 1.66 5.97 8.62
CA VAL A 168 2.51 4.78 8.59
C VAL A 168 2.00 3.87 7.49
N PHE A 169 2.76 3.75 6.42
CA PHE A 169 2.46 2.87 5.31
C PHE A 169 3.03 1.48 5.57
N ILE A 170 2.17 0.47 5.47
CA ILE A 170 2.52 -0.94 5.65
C ILE A 170 2.35 -1.66 4.31
N TYR A 171 3.40 -2.38 3.92
CA TYR A 171 3.44 -3.20 2.72
C TYR A 171 3.81 -4.64 3.08
N ALA A 172 2.80 -5.50 3.23
CA ALA A 172 2.96 -6.89 3.57
C ALA A 172 2.99 -7.76 2.30
N ILE A 173 4.04 -8.57 2.17
CA ILE A 173 4.22 -9.51 1.05
C ILE A 173 3.92 -10.92 1.56
N PRO A 174 2.71 -11.46 1.35
CA PRO A 174 2.45 -12.86 1.66
C PRO A 174 3.32 -13.74 0.76
N ARG A 175 4.01 -14.73 1.37
CA ARG A 175 4.76 -15.76 0.64
C ARG A 175 4.35 -17.13 1.14
N ASN A 176 4.33 -18.12 0.25
CA ASN A 176 4.18 -19.54 0.59
C ASN A 176 2.97 -19.87 1.49
N GLY A 177 1.79 -19.29 1.20
CA GLY A 177 0.57 -19.56 1.96
C GLY A 177 0.51 -18.91 3.35
N GLN A 178 1.43 -18.01 3.70
CA GLN A 178 1.35 -17.22 4.93
C GLN A 178 0.29 -16.12 4.82
N SER A 179 -0.47 -15.95 5.90
CA SER A 179 -1.40 -14.83 6.06
C SER A 179 -0.62 -13.51 6.10
N ALA A 180 -1.08 -12.51 5.35
CA ALA A 180 -0.57 -11.13 5.43
C ALA A 180 -1.07 -10.37 6.67
N ALA A 181 -1.47 -11.08 7.72
CA ALA A 181 -2.02 -10.51 8.94
C ALA A 181 -0.94 -9.71 9.68
N VAL A 182 -0.91 -8.41 9.42
CA VAL A 182 -0.18 -7.45 10.23
C VAL A 182 -1.13 -6.90 11.27
N THR A 183 -0.74 -7.03 12.54
CA THR A 183 -1.45 -6.43 13.66
C THR A 183 -0.69 -5.20 14.14
N TYR A 184 -1.43 -4.24 14.70
CA TYR A 184 -0.85 -3.04 15.26
C TYR A 184 -1.48 -2.72 16.61
N THR A 185 -0.71 -2.05 17.46
CA THR A 185 -1.17 -1.42 18.69
C THR A 185 -0.59 -0.01 18.76
N PHE A 186 -1.46 0.97 18.86
CA PHE A 186 -1.11 2.37 19.02
C PHE A 186 -1.40 2.81 20.45
N THR A 187 -0.41 3.44 21.08
CA THR A 187 -0.53 4.05 22.40
C THR A 187 -0.09 5.51 22.25
N PRO A 188 -1.02 6.48 22.34
CA PRO A 188 -0.67 7.89 22.30
C PRO A 188 0.32 8.25 23.39
#